data_AF-A0A7V4HBH8-F1
#
_entry.id   AF-A0A7V4HBH8-F1
#
_cell.length_a   1.000
_cell.length_b   1.000
_cell.length_c   1.000
_cell.angle_alpha   90.00
_cell.angle_beta   90.00
_cell.angle_gamma   90.00
#
_symmetry.space_group_name_H-M   'P 1'
#
loop_
_entity.id
_entity.type
_entity.pdbx_description
1 polymer ?
#
loop_
_entity_poly.entity_id
_entity_poly.type
_entity_poly.pdbx_seq_one_letter_code
_entity_poly.pdbx_strand_id
1 'polypeptide(L)'
;MKAYLQQNIRILLIAIVYCIVIMFLSIGTVIAQEDTVIVGTGWNMVGSLYNGPAIDIIRTEPAGIIVSKFFGYNPGGGYEIKDTLKKGIGYWVKVMEDGIIIFTGPYTNNPPNQPSSPYPLDYATGIDTNITLSWACSDPEDDPLVYDIYFGTDNPPTTKVSSDQSGTSLARSGLSQGTTYYWKVVAKDDHSNSTSGPIWRFTTTAGQMGTPCPGTPTVYYEGKTYNTVLIGTQCWLKENLDVGVRIYGSQNASNNGIIEKYCYNDDPANCNTYGGLYQWNEAMQYTTTPGTRGICPTGWHIPTLAEFQTLSSSVGGDGNALKAIGQGTGGGAGTNTSGFSALLAGFRHYDGYFYDMSDLAYFWSSTGYNSTSAYLMYLFYDNSGITFTTTPFKELGFSVRCLKD
;
A
#
# COMPACT_ATOMS: atom_id res chain seq x y z
N MET A 1 51.03 26.07 44.39
CA MET A 1 50.88 24.61 44.15
C MET A 1 50.09 23.91 45.27
N LYS A 2 50.44 24.05 46.56
CA LYS A 2 49.65 23.47 47.68
C LYS A 2 48.21 24.02 47.80
N ALA A 3 47.97 25.32 47.55
CA ALA A 3 46.63 25.90 47.57
C ALA A 3 45.74 25.44 46.39
N TYR A 4 46.33 25.29 45.20
CA TYR A 4 45.65 24.81 43.99
C TYR A 4 45.26 23.32 44.09
N LEU A 5 46.10 22.50 44.75
CA LEU A 5 45.79 21.11 45.07
C LEU A 5 44.71 20.97 46.16
N GLN A 6 44.69 21.85 47.18
CA GLN A 6 43.65 21.83 48.21
C GLN A 6 42.27 22.27 47.71
N GLN A 7 42.20 23.22 46.76
CA GLN A 7 40.96 23.68 46.15
C GLN A 7 40.34 22.58 45.27
N ASN A 8 41.14 21.93 44.41
CA ASN A 8 40.67 20.82 43.57
C ASN A 8 40.29 19.57 44.39
N ILE A 9 40.96 19.29 45.51
CA ILE A 9 40.59 18.16 46.40
C ILE A 9 39.28 18.45 47.15
N ARG A 10 39.01 19.69 47.59
CA ARG A 10 37.71 20.05 48.20
C ARG A 10 36.56 19.97 47.18
N ILE A 11 36.79 20.39 45.94
CA ILE A 11 35.80 20.35 44.84
C ILE A 11 35.48 18.89 44.45
N LEU A 12 36.50 18.03 44.38
CA LEU A 12 36.32 16.60 44.09
C LEU A 12 35.59 15.86 45.23
N LEU A 13 35.86 16.21 46.49
CA LEU A 13 35.16 15.66 47.66
C LEU A 13 33.68 16.10 47.72
N ILE A 14 33.34 17.32 47.33
CA ILE A 14 31.94 17.79 47.29
C ILE A 14 31.16 17.06 46.19
N ALA A 15 31.75 16.87 45.00
CA ALA A 15 31.14 16.11 43.92
C ALA A 15 30.94 14.62 44.26
N ILE A 16 31.89 14.00 44.96
CA ILE A 16 31.80 12.58 45.37
C ILE A 16 30.80 12.38 46.52
N VAL A 17 30.74 13.29 47.49
CA VAL A 17 29.77 13.21 48.61
C VAL A 17 28.34 13.39 48.09
N TYR A 18 28.10 14.27 47.11
CA TYR A 18 26.77 14.45 46.50
C TYR A 18 26.33 13.23 45.67
N CYS A 19 27.22 12.61 44.89
CA CYS A 19 26.91 11.37 44.17
C CYS A 19 26.51 10.20 45.09
N ILE A 20 27.01 10.16 46.34
CA ILE A 20 26.71 9.08 47.29
C ILE A 20 25.33 9.22 47.95
N VAL A 21 24.82 10.46 48.12
CA VAL A 21 23.48 10.68 48.73
C VAL A 21 22.34 10.17 47.82
N ILE A 22 22.55 10.10 46.50
CA ILE A 22 21.54 9.65 45.53
C ILE A 22 21.28 8.12 45.59
N MET A 23 22.15 7.33 46.22
CA MET A 23 22.00 5.86 46.28
C MET A 23 21.07 5.32 47.37
N PHE A 24 20.55 6.17 48.28
CA PHE A 24 19.64 5.74 49.33
C PHE A 24 18.44 6.68 49.44
N LEU A 25 17.35 6.37 48.73
CA LEU A 25 15.96 6.50 49.19
C LEU A 25 15.02 5.92 48.12
N SER A 26 14.41 4.77 48.44
CA SER A 26 13.25 4.26 47.70
C SER A 26 11.97 4.88 48.27
N ILE A 27 10.93 4.88 47.41
CA ILE A 27 9.52 5.22 47.62
C ILE A 27 9.12 6.61 47.05
N GLY A 28 8.58 6.57 45.83
CA GLY A 28 7.43 7.39 45.42
C GLY A 28 7.62 8.91 45.27
N THR A 29 8.77 9.40 44.81
CA THR A 29 9.00 10.84 44.61
C THR A 29 9.56 11.12 43.22
N VAL A 30 9.12 12.24 42.63
CA VAL A 30 9.67 12.84 41.41
C VAL A 30 11.19 12.90 41.55
N ILE A 31 11.93 12.19 40.70
CA ILE A 31 13.39 12.29 40.67
C ILE A 31 13.70 13.65 40.03
N ALA A 32 14.06 14.64 40.85
CA ALA A 32 14.66 15.87 40.32
C ALA A 32 16.03 15.50 39.76
N GLN A 33 16.18 15.51 38.44
CA GLN A 33 17.48 15.36 37.79
C GLN A 33 18.22 16.72 37.83
N GLU A 34 19.49 16.72 38.23
CA GLU A 34 20.30 17.92 38.37
C GLU A 34 21.34 17.99 37.25
N ASP A 35 21.45 19.14 36.58
CA ASP A 35 22.56 19.46 35.67
C ASP A 35 23.45 20.53 36.31
N THR A 36 24.76 20.32 36.29
CA THR A 36 25.73 21.17 37.01
C THR A 36 26.76 21.75 36.06
N VAL A 37 26.91 23.08 36.08
CA VAL A 37 27.90 23.80 35.28
C VAL A 37 28.89 24.51 36.20
N ILE A 38 30.18 24.22 36.00
CA ILE A 38 31.28 24.92 36.69
C ILE A 38 31.44 26.30 36.08
N VAL A 39 31.50 27.32 36.95
CA VAL A 39 31.62 28.73 36.57
C VAL A 39 32.79 29.39 37.28
N GLY A 40 33.44 30.32 36.59
CA GLY A 40 34.50 31.16 37.15
C GLY A 40 34.02 32.59 37.38
N THR A 41 34.70 33.30 38.27
CA THR A 41 34.42 34.71 38.57
C THR A 41 34.36 35.55 37.28
N GLY A 42 33.25 36.26 37.05
CA GLY A 42 33.01 37.02 35.82
C GLY A 42 31.93 36.42 34.92
N TRP A 43 32.04 36.67 33.61
CA TRP A 43 31.04 36.23 32.63
C TRP A 43 31.28 34.79 32.19
N ASN A 44 30.23 33.97 32.24
CA ASN A 44 30.23 32.57 31.84
C ASN A 44 29.13 32.34 30.81
N MET A 45 29.41 31.44 29.86
CA MET A 45 28.39 30.90 28.98
C MET A 45 27.90 29.58 29.57
N VAL A 46 26.60 29.50 29.81
CA VAL A 46 25.95 28.34 30.42
C VAL A 46 24.78 27.89 29.55
N GLY A 47 24.50 26.59 29.53
CA GLY A 47 23.36 26.01 28.83
C GLY A 47 22.70 24.99 29.75
N SER A 48 21.43 24.70 29.48
CA SER A 48 20.72 23.62 30.16
C SER A 48 20.55 22.45 29.21
N LEU A 49 20.68 21.23 29.74
CA LEU A 49 20.24 20.01 29.07
C LEU A 49 18.71 19.82 29.09
N TYR A 50 17.98 20.68 29.80
CA TYR A 50 16.54 20.57 29.99
C TYR A 50 15.80 21.79 29.43
N ASN A 51 14.57 21.59 28.95
CA ASN A 51 13.66 22.68 28.67
C ASN A 51 13.02 23.15 29.98
N GLY A 52 13.15 24.43 30.30
CA GLY A 52 12.33 25.05 31.31
C GLY A 52 12.71 24.88 32.79
N PRO A 53 13.99 24.84 33.22
CA PRO A 53 14.24 25.37 34.54
C PRO A 53 13.88 26.87 34.48
N ALA A 54 12.77 27.24 35.13
CA ALA A 54 12.51 28.63 35.43
C ALA A 54 13.69 29.14 36.29
N ILE A 55 14.14 30.38 36.06
CA ILE A 55 15.41 30.84 36.68
C ILE A 55 15.33 30.91 38.21
N ASP A 56 14.11 30.93 38.76
CA ASP A 56 13.79 30.94 40.19
C ASP A 56 14.06 29.62 40.92
N ILE A 57 14.29 28.51 40.20
CA ILE A 57 14.64 27.21 40.76
C ILE A 57 16.12 26.84 40.53
N ILE A 58 16.95 27.76 40.03
CA ILE A 58 18.39 27.58 39.87
C ILE A 58 19.09 27.72 41.22
N ARG A 59 19.91 26.73 41.59
CA ARG A 59 20.72 26.73 42.80
C ARG A 59 22.18 27.01 42.46
N THR A 60 22.94 27.49 43.44
CA THR A 60 24.38 27.74 43.28
C THR A 60 25.13 27.26 44.51
N GLU A 61 26.38 26.86 44.31
CA GLU A 61 27.34 26.58 45.39
C GLU A 61 28.66 27.30 45.07
N PRO A 62 29.05 28.32 45.84
CA PRO A 62 28.34 28.90 46.99
C PRO A 62 26.96 29.47 46.63
N ALA A 63 26.05 29.56 47.61
CA ALA A 63 24.71 30.07 47.36
C ALA A 63 24.72 31.58 47.09
N GLY A 64 24.05 32.00 46.00
CA GLY A 64 23.84 33.42 45.68
C GLY A 64 24.92 34.06 44.82
N ILE A 65 25.77 33.28 44.14
CA ILE A 65 26.91 33.81 43.36
C ILE A 65 26.51 34.50 42.04
N ILE A 66 25.28 34.32 41.55
CA ILE A 66 24.80 34.94 40.30
C ILE A 66 24.46 36.41 40.54
N VAL A 67 25.11 37.30 39.80
CA VAL A 67 24.96 38.77 39.94
C VAL A 67 24.37 39.45 38.71
N SER A 68 23.97 38.69 37.69
CA SER A 68 23.27 39.21 36.51
C SER A 68 21.99 38.42 36.22
N LYS A 69 21.16 38.97 35.33
CA LYS A 69 20.17 38.17 34.59
C LYS A 69 20.87 37.23 33.61
N PHE A 70 20.12 36.28 33.05
CA PHE A 70 20.58 35.43 31.96
C PHE A 70 20.28 36.10 30.63
N PHE A 71 21.26 36.15 29.73
CA PHE A 71 21.14 36.80 28.43
C PHE A 71 21.26 35.77 27.31
N GLY A 72 20.18 35.58 26.54
CA GLY A 72 20.16 34.73 25.36
C GLY A 72 20.32 35.54 24.08
N TYR A 73 20.99 35.00 23.06
CA TYR A 73 21.14 35.66 21.76
C TYR A 73 19.91 35.43 20.88
N ASN A 74 19.32 36.51 20.36
CA ASN A 74 18.24 36.49 19.38
C ASN A 74 18.78 36.92 17.99
N PRO A 75 18.74 36.07 16.96
CA PRO A 75 19.18 36.42 15.61
C PRO A 75 18.45 37.66 15.08
N GLY A 76 19.22 38.71 14.74
CA GLY A 76 18.67 39.98 14.25
C GLY A 76 18.30 41.01 15.32
N GLY A 77 18.31 40.62 16.61
CA GLY A 77 17.96 41.50 17.75
C GLY A 77 19.06 41.67 18.81
N GLY A 78 20.11 40.83 18.80
CA GLY A 78 21.19 40.88 19.80
C GLY A 78 20.87 40.10 21.07
N TYR A 79 21.48 40.46 22.20
CA TYR A 79 21.26 39.77 23.48
C TYR A 79 20.06 40.33 24.22
N GLU A 80 19.18 39.43 24.67
CA GLU A 80 17.97 39.76 25.41
C GLU A 80 17.95 39.03 26.76
N ILE A 81 17.30 39.63 27.76
CA ILE A 81 17.04 38.97 29.05
C ILE A 81 16.10 37.78 28.81
N LYS A 82 16.41 36.65 29.44
CA LYS A 82 15.58 35.45 29.41
C LYS A 82 15.27 35.04 30.84
N ASP A 83 14.00 34.73 31.10
CA ASP A 83 13.51 34.26 32.40
C ASP A 83 13.37 32.72 32.46
N THR A 84 13.64 32.05 31.35
CA THR A 84 13.57 30.59 31.20
C THR A 84 14.68 30.11 30.26
N LEU A 85 15.35 29.02 30.62
CA LEU A 85 16.38 28.41 29.78
C LEU A 85 15.78 27.30 28.89
N LYS A 86 16.21 27.25 27.64
CA LYS A 86 15.85 26.21 26.65
C LYS A 86 17.00 25.23 26.49
N LYS A 87 16.66 23.94 26.28
CA LYS A 87 17.60 22.86 25.97
C LYS A 87 18.51 23.25 24.80
N GLY A 88 19.81 23.08 24.96
CA GLY A 88 20.80 23.27 23.89
C GLY A 88 21.09 24.73 23.48
N ILE A 89 20.53 25.72 24.18
CA ILE A 89 20.82 27.15 23.93
C ILE A 89 21.82 27.67 24.96
N GLY A 90 22.82 28.45 24.50
CA GLY A 90 23.79 29.12 25.36
C GLY A 90 23.32 30.49 25.84
N TYR A 91 23.51 30.77 27.13
CA TYR A 91 23.16 32.00 27.81
C TYR A 91 24.37 32.59 28.53
N TRP A 92 24.52 33.91 28.49
CA TRP A 92 25.53 34.59 29.30
C TRP A 92 24.98 34.89 30.69
N VAL A 93 25.76 34.57 31.71
CA VAL A 93 25.50 34.90 33.12
C VAL A 93 26.79 35.35 33.78
N LYS A 94 26.70 36.34 34.68
CA LYS A 94 27.82 36.83 35.46
C LYS A 94 27.74 36.30 36.89
N VAL A 95 28.84 35.77 37.39
CA VAL A 95 28.98 35.33 38.79
C VAL A 95 30.07 36.12 39.51
N MET A 96 29.94 36.28 40.83
CA MET A 96 30.84 37.08 41.66
C MET A 96 32.02 36.31 42.25
N GLU A 97 31.97 34.97 42.23
CA GLU A 97 33.05 34.08 42.65
C GLU A 97 32.96 32.75 41.89
N ASP A 98 34.02 31.95 41.98
CA ASP A 98 34.07 30.61 41.38
C ASP A 98 33.10 29.67 42.11
N GLY A 99 32.40 28.82 41.36
CA GLY A 99 31.42 27.91 41.94
C GLY A 99 30.76 27.00 40.91
N ILE A 100 29.61 26.45 41.28
CA ILE A 100 28.76 25.66 40.38
C ILE A 100 27.35 26.25 40.33
N ILE A 101 26.76 26.25 39.14
CA ILE A 101 25.33 26.50 38.93
C ILE A 101 24.66 25.14 38.76
N ILE A 102 23.58 24.92 39.52
CA ILE A 102 22.80 23.68 39.52
C ILE A 102 21.42 24.02 38.95
N PHE A 103 21.09 23.45 37.80
CA PHE A 103 19.77 23.55 37.20
C PHE A 103 18.88 22.45 37.77
N THR A 104 17.94 22.80 38.64
CA THR A 104 16.88 21.90 39.12
C THR A 104 15.56 22.32 38.49
N GLY A 105 14.85 21.40 37.84
CA GLY A 105 13.52 21.64 37.28
C GLY A 105 12.60 20.44 37.43
N PRO A 106 11.26 20.60 37.52
CA PRO A 106 10.36 19.49 37.32
C PRO A 106 10.48 19.03 35.86
N TYR A 107 11.30 18.01 35.62
CA TYR A 107 11.31 17.33 34.33
C TYR A 107 10.06 16.44 34.26
N THR A 108 9.09 16.85 33.45
CA THR A 108 7.97 15.98 33.08
C THR A 108 8.32 15.35 31.74
N ASN A 109 8.66 14.07 31.76
CA ASN A 109 8.87 13.29 30.55
C ASN A 109 7.51 12.86 29.98
N ASN A 110 7.14 13.37 28.82
CA ASN A 110 5.92 12.95 28.14
C ASN A 110 6.20 11.73 27.28
N PRO A 111 5.20 10.89 26.99
CA PRO A 111 5.37 9.82 26.02
C PRO A 111 5.59 10.41 24.61
N PRO A 112 6.26 9.67 23.71
CA PRO A 112 6.44 10.08 22.33
C PRO A 112 5.11 10.42 21.64
N ASN A 113 5.14 11.35 20.67
CA ASN A 113 3.96 11.57 19.84
C ASN A 113 3.62 10.31 19.04
N GLN A 114 2.36 10.20 18.64
CA GLN A 114 1.92 9.04 17.88
C GLN A 114 2.62 8.96 16.50
N PRO A 115 3.12 7.78 16.10
CA PRO A 115 3.61 7.56 14.74
C PRO A 115 2.56 7.95 13.68
N SER A 116 3.01 8.64 12.62
CA SER A 116 2.15 9.27 11.62
C SER A 116 2.76 9.20 10.21
N SER A 117 2.04 9.70 9.20
CA SER A 117 2.49 9.78 7.80
C SER A 117 3.10 8.48 7.25
N PRO A 118 2.35 7.37 7.26
CA PRO A 118 2.85 6.09 6.79
C PRO A 118 3.14 6.12 5.28
N TYR A 119 4.21 5.45 4.88
CA TYR A 119 4.37 4.92 3.54
C TYR A 119 4.51 3.39 3.60
N PRO A 120 3.78 2.62 2.77
CA PRO A 120 2.75 3.09 1.86
C PRO A 120 1.58 3.73 2.63
N LEU A 121 0.84 4.63 1.97
CA LEU A 121 -0.33 5.27 2.57
C LEU A 121 -1.31 4.19 3.06
N ASP A 122 -2.04 4.51 4.13
CA ASP A 122 -3.07 3.61 4.62
C ASP A 122 -4.10 3.34 3.52
N TYR A 123 -4.54 2.10 3.39
CA TYR A 123 -5.41 1.59 2.33
C TYR A 123 -4.81 1.58 0.91
N ALA A 124 -3.50 1.82 0.72
CA ALA A 124 -2.90 1.76 -0.61
C ALA A 124 -3.00 0.36 -1.23
N THR A 125 -3.23 0.31 -2.55
CA THR A 125 -3.31 -0.93 -3.34
C THR A 125 -2.31 -0.90 -4.49
N GLY A 126 -1.94 -2.06 -5.03
CA GLY A 126 -0.99 -2.13 -6.16
C GLY A 126 0.45 -1.85 -5.72
N ILE A 127 0.78 -2.25 -4.50
CA ILE A 127 2.10 -2.06 -3.91
C ILE A 127 3.04 -3.21 -4.30
N ASP A 128 4.26 -2.89 -4.73
CA ASP A 128 5.24 -3.93 -5.07
C ASP A 128 5.51 -4.90 -3.91
N THR A 129 5.81 -6.15 -4.25
CA THR A 129 6.14 -7.20 -3.26
C THR A 129 7.50 -6.98 -2.58
N ASN A 130 8.25 -5.99 -3.06
CA ASN A 130 9.42 -5.43 -2.42
C ASN A 130 9.12 -3.96 -2.10
N ILE A 131 9.05 -3.62 -0.82
CA ILE A 131 8.69 -2.28 -0.35
C ILE A 131 9.55 -1.87 0.84
N THR A 132 9.79 -0.58 0.97
CA THR A 132 10.28 0.04 2.20
C THR A 132 9.12 0.74 2.90
N LEU A 133 8.74 0.26 4.08
CA LEU A 133 7.81 0.94 4.97
C LEU A 133 8.51 2.16 5.57
N SER A 134 7.80 3.27 5.78
CA SER A 134 8.33 4.41 6.53
C SER A 134 7.23 5.16 7.28
N TRP A 135 7.62 5.91 8.31
CA TRP A 135 6.72 6.70 9.14
C TRP A 135 7.43 7.96 9.65
N ALA A 136 6.66 8.88 10.20
CA ALA A 136 7.14 10.03 10.97
C ALA A 136 6.79 9.85 12.45
N CYS A 137 7.66 10.33 13.33
CA CYS A 137 7.43 10.36 14.77
C CYS A 137 8.30 11.47 15.38
N SER A 138 7.86 12.02 16.50
CA SER A 138 8.60 13.02 17.27
C SER A 138 8.31 12.83 18.75
N ASP A 139 9.15 13.41 19.59
CA ASP A 139 8.95 13.45 21.02
C ASP A 139 8.70 14.91 21.47
N PRO A 140 7.80 15.18 22.43
CA PRO A 140 7.56 16.54 22.92
C PRO A 140 8.81 17.23 23.50
N GLU A 141 9.74 16.45 24.07
CA GLU A 141 11.00 16.91 24.68
C GLU A 141 12.22 16.74 23.74
N ASP A 142 11.98 16.28 22.50
CA ASP A 142 13.00 15.95 21.49
C ASP A 142 13.98 14.89 22.01
N ASP A 143 13.45 13.91 22.76
CA ASP A 143 14.21 12.78 23.26
C ASP A 143 14.49 11.73 22.18
N PRO A 144 15.60 10.97 22.29
CA PRO A 144 15.93 9.94 21.32
C PRO A 144 14.86 8.83 21.28
N LEU A 145 14.37 8.53 20.07
CA LEU A 145 13.34 7.52 19.87
C LEU A 145 13.89 6.23 19.28
N VAL A 146 13.35 5.10 19.75
CA VAL A 146 13.48 3.78 19.13
C VAL A 146 12.12 3.16 18.84
N TYR A 147 12.06 2.25 17.86
CA TYR A 147 10.81 1.74 17.31
C TYR A 147 10.74 0.22 17.29
N ASP A 148 9.61 -0.32 17.74
CA ASP A 148 9.20 -1.71 17.50
C ASP A 148 8.17 -1.75 16.35
N ILE A 149 8.42 -2.58 15.34
CA ILE A 149 7.57 -2.67 14.14
C ILE A 149 6.88 -4.03 14.14
N TYR A 150 5.56 -4.01 14.00
CA TYR A 150 4.73 -5.21 13.87
C TYR A 150 4.20 -5.29 12.44
N PHE A 151 4.28 -6.45 11.81
CA PHE A 151 3.91 -6.64 10.41
C PHE A 151 3.40 -8.07 10.17
N GLY A 152 2.27 -8.21 9.47
CA GLY A 152 1.71 -9.51 9.12
C GLY A 152 0.43 -9.41 8.30
N THR A 153 -0.24 -10.53 8.09
CA THR A 153 -1.55 -10.60 7.43
C THR A 153 -2.72 -10.54 8.41
N ASP A 154 -2.45 -10.71 9.70
CA ASP A 154 -3.45 -10.60 10.77
C ASP A 154 -3.78 -9.14 11.08
N ASN A 155 -5.03 -8.88 11.45
CA ASN A 155 -5.47 -7.58 11.94
C ASN A 155 -6.10 -7.76 13.35
N PRO A 156 -5.45 -7.29 14.44
CA PRO A 156 -4.20 -6.54 14.48
C PRO A 156 -2.96 -7.41 14.21
N PRO A 157 -1.86 -6.85 13.67
CA PRO A 157 -0.62 -7.59 13.48
C PRO A 157 0.04 -7.89 14.84
N THR A 158 0.42 -9.16 15.06
CA THR A 158 1.00 -9.66 16.32
C THR A 158 2.50 -9.92 16.23
N THR A 159 3.01 -10.21 15.04
CA THR A 159 4.42 -10.52 14.80
C THR A 159 5.27 -9.26 14.82
N LYS A 160 6.17 -9.13 15.81
CA LYS A 160 7.21 -8.10 15.85
C LYS A 160 8.33 -8.48 14.87
N VAL A 161 8.56 -7.65 13.86
CA VAL A 161 9.56 -7.88 12.79
C VAL A 161 10.83 -7.03 12.95
N SER A 162 10.81 -6.02 13.81
CA SER A 162 11.97 -5.22 14.20
C SER A 162 11.78 -4.72 15.63
N SER A 163 12.86 -4.64 16.40
CA SER A 163 12.87 -4.19 17.81
C SER A 163 13.91 -3.09 17.99
N ASP A 164 13.54 -2.06 18.74
CA ASP A 164 14.45 -1.00 19.21
C ASP A 164 15.30 -0.34 18.11
N GLN A 165 14.77 -0.23 16.88
CA GLN A 165 15.52 0.43 15.82
C GLN A 165 15.40 1.96 15.93
N SER A 166 16.48 2.69 15.63
CA SER A 166 16.48 4.16 15.63
C SER A 166 15.99 4.78 14.31
N GLY A 167 16.01 4.02 13.22
CA GLY A 167 15.54 4.48 11.91
C GLY A 167 14.02 4.49 11.77
N THR A 168 13.51 5.36 10.90
CA THR A 168 12.07 5.52 10.62
C THR A 168 11.61 4.79 9.35
N SER A 169 12.31 3.71 8.98
CA SER A 169 11.96 2.89 7.83
C SER A 169 12.29 1.41 8.02
N LEU A 170 11.63 0.53 7.26
CA LEU A 170 11.87 -0.91 7.27
C LEU A 170 11.65 -1.52 5.88
N ALA A 171 12.69 -2.12 5.31
CA ALA A 171 12.58 -2.86 4.06
C ALA A 171 11.90 -4.22 4.27
N ARG A 172 10.98 -4.57 3.37
CA ARG A 172 10.30 -5.87 3.26
C ARG A 172 10.42 -6.36 1.82
N SER A 173 10.71 -7.63 1.66
CA SER A 173 10.79 -8.30 0.36
C SER A 173 10.10 -9.66 0.43
N GLY A 174 9.80 -10.23 -0.74
CA GLY A 174 9.17 -11.54 -0.83
C GLY A 174 7.74 -11.57 -0.28
N LEU A 175 7.04 -10.43 -0.29
CA LEU A 175 5.62 -10.41 0.07
C LEU A 175 4.80 -11.17 -0.96
N SER A 176 3.74 -11.85 -0.52
CA SER A 176 2.80 -12.51 -1.41
C SER A 176 2.05 -11.47 -2.22
N GLN A 177 1.83 -11.76 -3.49
CA GLN A 177 1.09 -10.90 -4.41
C GLN A 177 -0.41 -10.87 -4.07
N GLY A 178 -1.09 -9.77 -4.41
CA GLY A 178 -2.53 -9.60 -4.19
C GLY A 178 -2.96 -9.75 -2.73
N THR A 179 -2.03 -9.61 -1.80
CA THR A 179 -2.22 -9.91 -0.37
C THR A 179 -2.27 -8.61 0.41
N THR A 180 -3.22 -8.52 1.34
CA THR A 180 -3.31 -7.37 2.24
C THR A 180 -2.44 -7.62 3.48
N TYR A 181 -1.55 -6.68 3.76
CA TYR A 181 -0.68 -6.67 4.93
C TYR A 181 -1.09 -5.54 5.88
N TYR A 182 -0.98 -5.82 7.17
CA TYR A 182 -1.23 -4.90 8.26
C TYR A 182 0.07 -4.66 9.02
N TRP A 183 0.28 -3.42 9.45
CA TRP A 183 1.46 -3.06 10.23
C TRP A 183 1.18 -1.91 11.19
N LYS A 184 1.97 -1.86 12.26
CA LYS A 184 1.95 -0.75 13.23
C LYS A 184 3.35 -0.52 13.79
N VAL A 185 3.56 0.67 14.34
CA VAL A 185 4.81 1.09 14.96
C VAL A 185 4.54 1.46 16.41
N VAL A 186 5.40 1.01 17.33
CA VAL A 186 5.43 1.45 18.72
C VAL A 186 6.70 2.26 18.92
N ALA A 187 6.56 3.56 19.19
CA ALA A 187 7.65 4.45 19.53
C ALA A 187 7.94 4.38 21.03
N LYS A 188 9.22 4.36 21.41
CA LYS A 188 9.71 4.33 22.79
C LYS A 188 10.77 5.40 22.95
N ASP A 189 10.72 6.09 24.08
CA ASP A 189 11.81 6.98 24.51
C ASP A 189 12.82 6.22 25.39
N ASP A 190 13.83 6.92 25.87
CA ASP A 190 14.86 6.43 26.80
C ASP A 190 14.43 6.46 28.27
N HIS A 191 13.19 6.88 28.55
CA HIS A 191 12.60 7.03 29.87
C HIS A 191 11.48 6.01 30.16
N SER A 192 11.43 4.94 29.36
CA SER A 192 10.45 3.84 29.46
C SER A 192 9.01 4.21 29.12
N ASN A 193 8.74 5.39 28.54
CA ASN A 193 7.43 5.65 27.95
C ASN A 193 7.35 5.05 26.54
N SER A 194 6.12 4.78 26.11
CA SER A 194 5.86 4.30 24.76
C SER A 194 4.50 4.72 24.24
N THR A 195 4.42 4.91 22.93
CA THR A 195 3.20 5.26 22.22
C THR A 195 3.01 4.33 21.02
N SER A 196 1.85 3.66 20.97
CA SER A 196 1.46 2.85 19.80
C SER A 196 0.81 3.72 18.74
N GLY A 197 1.28 3.59 17.50
CA GLY A 197 0.62 4.12 16.31
C GLY A 197 -0.68 3.38 15.96
N PRO A 198 -1.45 3.92 15.01
CA PRO A 198 -2.58 3.22 14.39
C PRO A 198 -2.10 1.98 13.61
N ILE A 199 -3.06 1.12 13.24
CA ILE A 199 -2.80 -0.02 12.35
C ILE A 199 -3.03 0.47 10.93
N TRP A 200 -1.98 0.45 10.11
CA TRP A 200 -2.04 0.75 8.69
C TRP A 200 -2.12 -0.53 7.88
N ARG A 201 -2.73 -0.43 6.70
CA ARG A 201 -2.81 -1.55 5.75
C ARG A 201 -2.46 -1.15 4.33
N PHE A 202 -1.94 -2.10 3.57
CA PHE A 202 -1.81 -1.99 2.12
C PHE A 202 -2.00 -3.34 1.45
N THR A 203 -2.34 -3.33 0.16
CA THR A 203 -2.49 -4.54 -0.66
C THR A 203 -1.42 -4.56 -1.73
N THR A 204 -0.64 -5.64 -1.77
CA THR A 204 0.38 -5.82 -2.80
C THR A 204 -0.25 -5.96 -4.18
N THR A 205 0.50 -5.60 -5.22
CA THR A 205 0.17 -5.85 -6.62
C THR A 205 -0.17 -7.33 -6.74
N ALA A 206 -1.41 -7.64 -7.16
CA ALA A 206 -1.72 -8.96 -7.68
C ALA A 206 -0.71 -9.24 -8.78
N GLY A 207 -0.06 -10.41 -8.78
CA GLY A 207 0.85 -10.78 -9.84
C GLY A 207 0.18 -10.45 -11.15
N GLN A 208 0.89 -9.76 -12.04
CA GLN A 208 0.41 -9.55 -13.40
C GLN A 208 0.15 -10.95 -13.97
N MET A 209 -1.10 -11.39 -13.91
CA MET A 209 -1.52 -12.65 -14.49
C MET A 209 -1.50 -12.39 -15.98
N GLY A 210 -0.49 -12.99 -16.62
CA GLY A 210 -0.11 -12.77 -18.01
C GLY A 210 0.68 -11.49 -18.25
N THR A 211 1.65 -11.57 -19.16
CA THR A 211 2.42 -10.43 -19.64
C THR A 211 1.58 -9.62 -20.63
N PRO A 212 1.47 -8.28 -20.52
CA PRO A 212 0.77 -7.49 -21.53
C PRO A 212 1.38 -7.64 -22.93
N CYS A 213 0.59 -7.41 -23.97
CA CYS A 213 1.10 -7.49 -25.34
C CYS A 213 2.22 -6.48 -25.61
N PRO A 214 3.34 -6.89 -26.23
CA PRO A 214 4.43 -5.99 -26.59
C PRO A 214 3.94 -4.80 -27.41
N GLY A 215 4.23 -3.58 -26.93
CA GLY A 215 3.83 -2.34 -27.58
C GLY A 215 2.33 -2.03 -27.56
N THR A 216 1.49 -2.84 -26.90
CA THR A 216 0.04 -2.60 -26.82
C THR A 216 -0.51 -3.14 -25.49
N PRO A 217 -0.15 -2.55 -24.33
CA PRO A 217 -0.60 -3.05 -23.03
C PRO A 217 -2.10 -2.86 -22.80
N THR A 218 -2.70 -1.84 -23.42
CA THR A 218 -4.13 -1.52 -23.35
C THR A 218 -4.65 -1.06 -24.71
N VAL A 219 -5.94 -1.27 -24.97
CA VAL A 219 -6.67 -0.77 -26.14
C VAL A 219 -7.87 0.03 -25.66
N TYR A 220 -8.04 1.26 -26.16
CA TYR A 220 -9.25 2.04 -25.94
C TYR A 220 -10.19 1.90 -27.13
N TYR A 221 -11.41 1.44 -26.91
CA TYR A 221 -12.39 1.19 -27.95
C TYR A 221 -13.81 1.39 -27.43
N GLU A 222 -14.62 2.16 -28.16
CA GLU A 222 -16.04 2.43 -27.84
C GLU A 222 -16.27 2.86 -26.38
N GLY A 223 -15.45 3.78 -25.89
CA GLY A 223 -15.59 4.34 -24.53
C GLY A 223 -14.97 3.51 -23.41
N LYS A 224 -14.38 2.34 -23.70
CA LYS A 224 -13.85 1.41 -22.72
C LYS A 224 -12.37 1.12 -22.94
N THR A 225 -11.66 0.87 -21.84
CA THR A 225 -10.27 0.40 -21.85
C THR A 225 -10.26 -1.11 -21.67
N TYR A 226 -9.64 -1.80 -22.61
CA TYR A 226 -9.40 -3.24 -22.59
C TYR A 226 -7.91 -3.48 -22.34
N ASN A 227 -7.58 -4.29 -21.34
CA ASN A 227 -6.21 -4.74 -21.11
C ASN A 227 -5.86 -5.87 -22.08
N THR A 228 -4.57 -6.04 -22.37
CA THR A 228 -4.11 -7.11 -23.25
C THR A 228 -3.24 -8.12 -22.51
N VAL A 229 -3.11 -9.30 -23.10
CA VAL A 229 -2.22 -10.35 -22.61
C VAL A 229 -1.61 -11.14 -23.77
N LEU A 230 -0.30 -11.38 -23.68
CA LEU A 230 0.44 -12.28 -24.56
C LEU A 230 0.37 -13.70 -23.99
N ILE A 231 -0.21 -14.63 -24.75
CA ILE A 231 -0.30 -16.04 -24.41
C ILE A 231 0.32 -16.84 -25.56
N GLY A 232 1.44 -17.51 -25.29
CA GLY A 232 2.26 -18.07 -26.35
C GLY A 232 2.74 -16.96 -27.29
N THR A 233 2.32 -17.02 -28.56
CA THR A 233 2.59 -15.99 -29.58
C THR A 233 1.38 -15.11 -29.88
N GLN A 234 0.25 -15.33 -29.22
CA GLN A 234 -1.02 -14.67 -29.51
C GLN A 234 -1.31 -13.55 -28.53
N CYS A 235 -1.84 -12.45 -29.05
CA CYS A 235 -2.17 -11.27 -28.28
C CYS A 235 -3.68 -11.11 -28.10
N TRP A 236 -4.16 -11.29 -26.88
CA TRP A 236 -5.57 -11.37 -26.53
C TRP A 236 -6.03 -10.15 -25.74
N LEU A 237 -7.29 -9.74 -25.93
CA LEU A 237 -7.97 -8.91 -24.93
C LEU A 237 -8.26 -9.73 -23.66
N LYS A 238 -8.11 -9.11 -22.49
CA LYS A 238 -8.40 -9.74 -21.19
C LYS A 238 -9.88 -9.67 -20.81
N GLU A 239 -10.58 -8.64 -21.23
CA GLU A 239 -12.01 -8.47 -20.97
C GLU A 239 -12.86 -8.93 -22.15
N ASN A 240 -14.12 -9.28 -21.86
CA ASN A 240 -15.10 -9.57 -22.90
C ASN A 240 -15.50 -8.24 -23.54
N LEU A 241 -15.69 -8.25 -24.86
CA LEU A 241 -16.05 -7.03 -25.56
C LEU A 241 -17.41 -6.51 -25.08
N ASP A 242 -17.52 -5.21 -24.81
CA ASP A 242 -18.73 -4.58 -24.27
C ASP A 242 -19.08 -3.31 -25.04
N VAL A 243 -19.39 -3.46 -26.33
CA VAL A 243 -19.59 -2.39 -27.29
C VAL A 243 -20.98 -2.42 -27.91
N GLY A 244 -21.43 -1.28 -28.43
CA GLY A 244 -22.76 -1.16 -29.02
C GLY A 244 -23.89 -0.90 -28.02
N VAL A 245 -25.10 -0.87 -28.56
CA VAL A 245 -26.35 -0.53 -27.88
C VAL A 245 -26.96 -1.78 -27.26
N ARG A 246 -27.40 -1.68 -26.01
CA ARG A 246 -28.09 -2.78 -25.34
C ARG A 246 -29.50 -2.95 -25.91
N ILE A 247 -29.84 -4.17 -26.30
CA ILE A 247 -31.20 -4.64 -26.56
C ILE A 247 -31.63 -5.65 -25.48
N TYR A 248 -32.93 -5.92 -25.38
CA TYR A 248 -33.46 -6.89 -24.41
C TYR A 248 -33.29 -8.33 -24.92
N GLY A 249 -33.14 -9.28 -24.02
CA GLY A 249 -33.02 -10.71 -24.34
C GLY A 249 -34.14 -11.21 -25.23
N SER A 250 -35.35 -10.68 -25.10
CA SER A 250 -36.51 -10.99 -25.95
C SER A 250 -36.42 -10.48 -27.40
N GLN A 251 -35.43 -9.67 -27.74
CA GLN A 251 -35.23 -9.07 -29.06
C GLN A 251 -34.14 -9.81 -29.85
N ASN A 252 -34.13 -9.62 -31.17
CA ASN A 252 -33.05 -10.09 -32.04
C ASN A 252 -32.26 -8.90 -32.60
N ALA A 253 -30.97 -9.11 -32.79
CA ALA A 253 -30.09 -8.15 -33.47
C ALA A 253 -30.47 -8.04 -34.96
N SER A 254 -30.28 -6.86 -35.55
CA SER A 254 -30.68 -6.52 -36.90
C SER A 254 -29.51 -5.89 -37.67
N ASN A 255 -29.36 -6.24 -38.95
CA ASN A 255 -28.32 -5.63 -39.79
C ASN A 255 -28.69 -4.19 -40.18
N ASN A 256 -28.44 -3.26 -39.27
CA ASN A 256 -28.79 -1.84 -39.38
C ASN A 256 -27.58 -0.91 -39.20
N GLY A 257 -26.38 -1.47 -39.04
CA GLY A 257 -25.13 -0.73 -38.83
C GLY A 257 -24.91 -0.24 -37.40
N ILE A 258 -25.81 -0.55 -36.47
CA ILE A 258 -25.65 -0.29 -35.03
C ILE A 258 -25.24 -1.61 -34.39
N ILE A 259 -24.13 -1.61 -33.65
CA ILE A 259 -23.73 -2.81 -32.92
C ILE A 259 -24.73 -3.05 -31.79
N GLU A 260 -25.27 -4.26 -31.67
CA GLU A 260 -26.28 -4.61 -30.68
C GLU A 260 -25.80 -5.72 -29.74
N LYS A 261 -26.02 -5.53 -28.44
CA LYS A 261 -25.60 -6.47 -27.39
C LYS A 261 -26.72 -6.79 -26.43
N TYR A 262 -26.60 -7.94 -25.77
CA TYR A 262 -27.36 -8.27 -24.57
C TYR A 262 -26.48 -8.13 -23.34
N CYS A 263 -27.05 -7.63 -22.26
CA CYS A 263 -26.47 -7.79 -20.93
C CYS A 263 -27.17 -8.95 -20.25
N TYR A 264 -26.43 -9.79 -19.53
CA TYR A 264 -27.01 -10.96 -18.87
C TYR A 264 -28.19 -10.56 -17.97
N ASN A 265 -29.31 -11.30 -18.05
CA ASN A 265 -30.58 -10.99 -17.36
C ASN A 265 -31.15 -9.59 -17.62
N ASP A 266 -30.80 -8.97 -18.76
CA ASP A 266 -31.19 -7.60 -19.12
C ASP A 266 -30.73 -6.52 -18.12
N ASP A 267 -29.77 -6.85 -17.26
CA ASP A 267 -29.20 -5.92 -16.27
C ASP A 267 -27.91 -5.28 -16.82
N PRO A 268 -27.88 -3.95 -17.03
CA PRO A 268 -26.68 -3.23 -17.46
C PRO A 268 -25.45 -3.43 -16.55
N ALA A 269 -25.65 -3.69 -15.26
CA ALA A 269 -24.55 -3.97 -14.33
C ALA A 269 -23.79 -5.24 -14.72
N ASN A 270 -24.48 -6.23 -15.30
CA ASN A 270 -23.84 -7.46 -15.76
C ASN A 270 -22.97 -7.23 -16.99
N CYS A 271 -23.29 -6.27 -17.88
CA CYS A 271 -22.36 -5.90 -18.96
C CYS A 271 -21.06 -5.28 -18.41
N ASN A 272 -21.15 -4.47 -17.35
CA ASN A 272 -19.94 -3.87 -16.75
C ASN A 272 -19.01 -4.93 -16.14
N THR A 273 -19.57 -6.04 -15.65
CA THR A 273 -18.79 -7.13 -15.04
C THR A 273 -18.35 -8.17 -16.08
N TYR A 274 -19.27 -8.65 -16.91
CA TYR A 274 -19.09 -9.83 -17.76
C TYR A 274 -18.89 -9.50 -19.24
N GLY A 275 -19.08 -8.24 -19.64
CA GLY A 275 -19.12 -7.81 -21.02
C GLY A 275 -20.46 -8.10 -21.72
N GLY A 276 -20.52 -7.76 -23.00
CA GLY A 276 -21.70 -7.98 -23.83
C GLY A 276 -21.79 -9.41 -24.35
N LEU A 277 -23.02 -9.87 -24.57
CA LEU A 277 -23.34 -11.08 -25.31
C LEU A 277 -23.86 -10.68 -26.69
N TYR A 278 -23.42 -11.37 -27.74
CA TYR A 278 -23.72 -11.02 -29.13
C TYR A 278 -24.20 -12.24 -29.90
N GLN A 279 -25.16 -12.04 -30.80
CA GLN A 279 -25.48 -13.08 -31.80
C GLN A 279 -24.31 -13.23 -32.75
N TRP A 280 -24.10 -14.43 -33.32
CA TRP A 280 -22.92 -14.68 -34.14
C TRP A 280 -22.86 -13.78 -35.37
N ASN A 281 -24.00 -13.62 -36.07
CA ASN A 281 -24.07 -12.74 -37.24
C ASN A 281 -23.74 -11.29 -36.86
N GLU A 282 -24.21 -10.83 -35.70
CA GLU A 282 -23.96 -9.50 -35.18
C GLU A 282 -22.47 -9.30 -34.83
N ALA A 283 -21.89 -10.25 -34.08
CA ALA A 283 -20.46 -10.24 -33.76
C ALA A 283 -19.61 -10.19 -35.03
N MET A 284 -19.96 -10.98 -36.04
CA MET A 284 -19.28 -11.02 -37.33
C MET A 284 -19.56 -9.80 -38.22
N GLN A 285 -20.39 -8.83 -37.81
CA GLN A 285 -20.89 -7.75 -38.66
C GLN A 285 -21.48 -8.27 -40.00
N TYR A 286 -22.26 -9.35 -39.90
CA TYR A 286 -22.97 -10.01 -40.99
C TYR A 286 -22.08 -10.49 -42.16
N THR A 287 -20.77 -10.66 -41.95
CA THR A 287 -19.89 -11.40 -42.86
C THR A 287 -19.72 -12.86 -42.44
N THR A 288 -19.23 -13.69 -43.35
CA THR A 288 -18.97 -15.11 -43.13
C THR A 288 -17.49 -15.48 -43.23
N THR A 289 -16.61 -14.49 -43.48
CA THR A 289 -15.16 -14.72 -43.61
C THR A 289 -14.52 -14.99 -42.23
N PRO A 290 -13.91 -16.18 -42.01
CA PRO A 290 -13.16 -16.44 -40.78
C PRO A 290 -11.99 -15.45 -40.62
N GLY A 291 -11.70 -15.05 -39.37
CA GLY A 291 -10.69 -14.04 -39.07
C GLY A 291 -11.12 -12.61 -39.43
N THR A 292 -12.41 -12.36 -39.67
CA THR A 292 -12.92 -10.99 -39.83
C THR A 292 -12.72 -10.16 -38.58
N ARG A 293 -12.49 -8.85 -38.75
CA ARG A 293 -12.55 -7.87 -37.66
C ARG A 293 -13.85 -8.02 -36.86
N GLY A 294 -14.98 -8.15 -37.57
CA GLY A 294 -16.30 -8.12 -36.95
C GLY A 294 -16.44 -6.86 -36.08
N ILE A 295 -16.99 -7.03 -34.88
CA ILE A 295 -17.16 -5.97 -33.87
C ILE A 295 -15.89 -5.59 -33.11
N CYS A 296 -14.75 -6.28 -33.33
CA CYS A 296 -13.50 -6.00 -32.62
C CYS A 296 -12.87 -4.64 -33.02
N PRO A 297 -11.96 -4.09 -32.18
CA PRO A 297 -11.20 -2.89 -32.53
C PRO A 297 -10.42 -3.03 -33.83
N THR A 298 -10.03 -1.91 -34.45
CA THR A 298 -9.15 -1.96 -35.64
C THR A 298 -7.78 -2.56 -35.28
N GLY A 299 -7.27 -3.48 -36.12
CA GLY A 299 -6.06 -4.26 -35.85
C GLY A 299 -6.28 -5.50 -34.97
N TRP A 300 -7.55 -5.85 -34.74
CA TRP A 300 -7.99 -7.01 -33.98
C TRP A 300 -9.13 -7.71 -34.72
N HIS A 301 -9.29 -9.00 -34.51
CA HIS A 301 -10.34 -9.81 -35.15
C HIS A 301 -11.01 -10.77 -34.18
N ILE A 302 -12.14 -11.33 -34.63
CA ILE A 302 -12.82 -12.41 -33.92
C ILE A 302 -12.07 -13.72 -34.21
N PRO A 303 -11.56 -14.42 -33.18
CA PRO A 303 -10.66 -15.56 -33.37
C PRO A 303 -11.33 -16.71 -34.14
N THR A 304 -10.56 -17.30 -35.04
CA THR A 304 -10.90 -18.55 -35.71
C THR A 304 -10.79 -19.74 -34.75
N LEU A 305 -11.34 -20.89 -35.15
CA LEU A 305 -11.23 -22.13 -34.38
C LEU A 305 -9.75 -22.53 -34.22
N ALA A 306 -8.95 -22.37 -35.29
CA ALA A 306 -7.53 -22.68 -35.26
C ALA A 306 -6.78 -21.82 -34.23
N GLU A 307 -7.10 -20.54 -34.14
CA GLU A 307 -6.48 -19.62 -33.17
C GLU A 307 -6.86 -19.96 -31.73
N PHE A 308 -8.11 -20.35 -31.47
CA PHE A 308 -8.49 -20.86 -30.16
C PHE A 308 -7.79 -22.19 -29.82
N GLN A 309 -7.54 -23.06 -30.79
CA GLN A 309 -6.76 -24.28 -30.59
C GLN A 309 -5.27 -23.97 -30.30
N THR A 310 -4.70 -22.92 -30.91
CA THR A 310 -3.37 -22.41 -30.56
C THR A 310 -3.33 -21.88 -29.12
N LEU A 311 -4.36 -21.15 -28.69
CA LEU A 311 -4.50 -20.70 -27.30
C LEU A 311 -4.52 -21.89 -26.33
N SER A 312 -5.39 -22.88 -26.59
CA SER A 312 -5.48 -24.10 -25.80
C SER A 312 -4.14 -24.83 -25.72
N SER A 313 -3.42 -24.93 -26.84
CA SER A 313 -2.10 -25.58 -26.88
C SER A 313 -1.06 -24.81 -26.05
N SER A 314 -1.12 -23.48 -26.07
CA SER A 314 -0.21 -22.60 -25.31
C SER A 314 -0.38 -22.73 -23.79
N VAL A 315 -1.55 -23.16 -23.33
CA VAL A 315 -1.84 -23.45 -21.92
C VAL A 315 -1.88 -24.95 -21.60
N GLY A 316 -1.40 -25.81 -22.52
CA GLY A 316 -1.35 -27.27 -22.31
C GLY A 316 -2.73 -27.93 -22.17
N GLY A 317 -3.79 -27.30 -22.70
CA GLY A 317 -5.17 -27.76 -22.56
C GLY A 317 -5.81 -27.45 -21.21
N ASP A 318 -5.15 -26.68 -20.34
CA ASP A 318 -5.67 -26.30 -19.03
C ASP A 318 -6.57 -25.05 -19.11
N GLY A 319 -7.87 -25.26 -19.15
CA GLY A 319 -8.90 -24.24 -19.04
C GLY A 319 -8.91 -23.50 -17.70
N ASN A 320 -8.36 -24.06 -16.62
CA ASN A 320 -8.22 -23.33 -15.37
C ASN A 320 -7.21 -22.18 -15.50
N ALA A 321 -6.17 -22.36 -16.31
CA ALA A 321 -5.23 -21.30 -16.64
C ALA A 321 -5.89 -20.12 -17.39
N LEU A 322 -7.00 -20.35 -18.09
CA LEU A 322 -7.75 -19.32 -18.82
C LEU A 322 -8.82 -18.63 -17.97
N LYS A 323 -9.45 -19.34 -17.03
CA LYS A 323 -10.49 -18.80 -16.13
C LYS A 323 -9.91 -17.82 -15.12
N ALA A 324 -10.59 -16.71 -14.88
CA ALA A 324 -10.21 -15.74 -13.84
C ALA A 324 -10.22 -16.37 -12.44
N ILE A 325 -9.40 -15.85 -11.54
CA ILE A 325 -9.41 -16.28 -10.12
C ILE A 325 -10.80 -16.04 -9.53
N GLY A 326 -11.32 -17.02 -8.81
CA GLY A 326 -12.67 -16.99 -8.22
C GLY A 326 -13.77 -17.46 -9.17
N GLN A 327 -13.44 -17.83 -10.41
CA GLN A 327 -14.37 -18.51 -11.32
C GLN A 327 -14.19 -20.02 -11.21
N GLY A 328 -15.30 -20.77 -11.21
CA GLY A 328 -15.28 -22.22 -11.10
C GLY A 328 -14.99 -22.74 -9.68
N THR A 329 -15.11 -24.05 -9.49
CA THR A 329 -14.92 -24.71 -8.20
C THR A 329 -14.20 -26.05 -8.37
N GLY A 330 -13.62 -26.57 -7.28
CA GLY A 330 -12.97 -27.89 -7.29
C GLY A 330 -11.92 -28.02 -8.39
N GLY A 331 -12.02 -29.07 -9.20
CA GLY A 331 -11.12 -29.34 -10.33
C GLY A 331 -11.20 -28.30 -11.46
N GLY A 332 -12.21 -27.42 -11.45
CA GLY A 332 -12.40 -26.35 -12.41
C GLY A 332 -12.13 -24.95 -11.86
N ALA A 333 -11.52 -24.82 -10.68
CA ALA A 333 -11.21 -23.51 -10.11
C ALA A 333 -10.16 -22.77 -10.97
N GLY A 334 -10.50 -21.55 -11.40
CA GLY A 334 -9.65 -20.71 -12.24
C GLY A 334 -8.37 -20.29 -11.51
N THR A 335 -7.23 -20.63 -12.10
CA THR A 335 -5.90 -20.22 -11.64
C THR A 335 -5.45 -18.94 -12.35
N ASN A 336 -6.02 -18.68 -13.54
CA ASN A 336 -5.72 -17.55 -14.40
C ASN A 336 -4.22 -17.35 -14.70
N THR A 337 -3.42 -18.41 -14.65
CA THR A 337 -1.96 -18.33 -14.85
C THR A 337 -1.58 -17.81 -16.24
N SER A 338 -2.47 -17.94 -17.24
CA SER A 338 -2.27 -17.36 -18.56
C SER A 338 -2.53 -15.85 -18.62
N GLY A 339 -3.33 -15.32 -17.70
CA GLY A 339 -3.83 -13.95 -17.74
C GLY A 339 -5.04 -13.71 -18.65
N PHE A 340 -5.55 -14.72 -19.35
CA PHE A 340 -6.72 -14.60 -20.22
C PHE A 340 -7.95 -14.04 -19.50
N SER A 341 -8.14 -14.38 -18.23
CA SER A 341 -9.17 -13.83 -17.34
C SER A 341 -10.61 -14.05 -17.84
N ALA A 342 -10.94 -15.26 -18.27
CA ALA A 342 -12.31 -15.61 -18.67
C ALA A 342 -13.26 -15.60 -17.46
N LEU A 343 -14.44 -15.01 -17.65
CA LEU A 343 -15.54 -15.02 -16.67
C LEU A 343 -16.63 -15.97 -17.16
N LEU A 344 -17.22 -16.77 -16.25
CA LEU A 344 -18.31 -17.70 -16.52
C LEU A 344 -19.63 -16.92 -16.67
N ALA A 345 -19.73 -16.15 -17.75
CA ALA A 345 -20.80 -15.19 -18.01
C ALA A 345 -22.12 -15.85 -18.44
N GLY A 346 -22.14 -17.16 -18.68
CA GLY A 346 -23.27 -17.85 -19.28
C GLY A 346 -23.54 -17.35 -20.70
N PHE A 347 -24.81 -17.44 -21.13
CA PHE A 347 -25.23 -17.02 -22.46
C PHE A 347 -26.69 -16.59 -22.52
N ARG A 348 -27.08 -15.98 -23.66
CA ARG A 348 -28.48 -15.71 -24.03
C ARG A 348 -28.96 -16.77 -25.02
N HIS A 349 -30.04 -17.47 -24.70
CA HIS A 349 -30.64 -18.47 -25.57
C HIS A 349 -31.60 -17.86 -26.61
N TYR A 350 -31.92 -18.58 -27.68
CA TYR A 350 -32.69 -18.02 -28.80
C TYR A 350 -34.13 -17.62 -28.41
N ASP A 351 -34.67 -18.21 -27.35
CA ASP A 351 -35.97 -17.88 -26.74
C ASP A 351 -35.96 -16.57 -25.93
N GLY A 352 -34.79 -15.98 -25.72
CA GLY A 352 -34.59 -14.72 -25.01
C GLY A 352 -34.28 -14.83 -23.53
N TYR A 353 -34.21 -16.05 -22.98
CA TYR A 353 -33.76 -16.27 -21.60
C TYR A 353 -32.24 -16.41 -21.52
N PHE A 354 -31.72 -16.32 -20.30
CA PHE A 354 -30.28 -16.39 -20.01
C PHE A 354 -30.00 -17.60 -19.12
N TYR A 355 -28.88 -18.27 -19.40
CA TYR A 355 -28.54 -19.54 -18.76
C TYR A 355 -27.06 -19.60 -18.38
N ASP A 356 -26.72 -20.51 -17.47
CA ASP A 356 -25.35 -20.93 -17.14
C ASP A 356 -24.39 -19.86 -16.60
N MET A 357 -24.91 -18.77 -16.03
CA MET A 357 -24.06 -17.82 -15.31
C MET A 357 -23.42 -18.49 -14.11
N SER A 358 -22.12 -18.28 -13.93
CA SER A 358 -21.24 -18.95 -12.98
C SER A 358 -20.93 -20.42 -13.29
N ASP A 359 -21.56 -21.02 -14.30
CA ASP A 359 -21.34 -22.41 -14.69
C ASP A 359 -20.45 -22.52 -15.94
N LEU A 360 -20.65 -21.65 -16.93
CA LEU A 360 -19.99 -21.73 -18.23
C LEU A 360 -19.54 -20.37 -18.76
N ALA A 361 -18.36 -20.34 -19.39
CA ALA A 361 -17.94 -19.24 -20.26
C ALA A 361 -18.03 -19.68 -21.72
N TYR A 362 -18.72 -18.93 -22.56
CA TYR A 362 -18.88 -19.21 -23.99
C TYR A 362 -18.26 -18.10 -24.84
N PHE A 363 -17.47 -18.48 -25.84
CA PHE A 363 -16.83 -17.55 -26.78
C PHE A 363 -17.14 -17.94 -28.22
N TRP A 364 -17.63 -16.98 -28.99
CA TRP A 364 -17.79 -17.17 -30.43
C TRP A 364 -16.46 -17.31 -31.15
N SER A 365 -16.38 -18.27 -32.07
CA SER A 365 -15.36 -18.29 -33.12
C SER A 365 -15.90 -17.68 -34.41
N SER A 366 -15.06 -17.00 -35.18
CA SER A 366 -15.38 -16.53 -36.52
C SER A 366 -15.49 -17.66 -37.55
N THR A 367 -15.08 -18.88 -37.20
CA THR A 367 -15.24 -20.05 -38.07
C THR A 367 -16.70 -20.51 -38.06
N GLY A 368 -17.41 -20.24 -39.16
CA GLY A 368 -18.73 -20.81 -39.41
C GLY A 368 -18.67 -22.30 -39.74
N TYR A 369 -19.68 -23.07 -39.33
CA TYR A 369 -19.82 -24.49 -39.71
C TYR A 369 -20.76 -24.65 -40.90
N ASN A 370 -21.92 -24.00 -40.86
CA ASN A 370 -22.88 -23.94 -41.97
C ASN A 370 -23.70 -22.63 -41.88
N SER A 371 -24.84 -22.56 -42.57
CA SER A 371 -25.71 -21.38 -42.57
C SER A 371 -26.25 -21.02 -41.19
N THR A 372 -26.61 -22.01 -40.35
CA THR A 372 -27.23 -21.81 -39.03
C THR A 372 -26.26 -22.02 -37.87
N SER A 373 -25.14 -22.70 -38.09
CA SER A 373 -24.21 -23.14 -37.05
C SER A 373 -22.83 -22.50 -37.16
N ALA A 374 -22.20 -22.26 -36.01
CA ALA A 374 -20.84 -21.76 -35.90
C ALA A 374 -20.08 -22.48 -34.78
N TYR A 375 -18.75 -22.44 -34.86
CA TYR A 375 -17.89 -22.97 -33.82
C TYR A 375 -17.83 -22.03 -32.61
N LEU A 376 -17.63 -22.62 -31.44
CA LEU A 376 -17.43 -21.93 -30.18
C LEU A 376 -16.39 -22.64 -29.31
N MET A 377 -15.80 -21.88 -28.39
CA MET A 377 -15.03 -22.40 -27.27
C MET A 377 -15.84 -22.24 -25.99
N TYR A 378 -15.83 -23.24 -25.10
CA TYR A 378 -16.36 -23.06 -23.75
C TYR A 378 -15.50 -23.68 -22.65
N LEU A 379 -15.65 -23.13 -21.44
CA LEU A 379 -14.97 -23.55 -20.20
C LEU A 379 -16.02 -23.86 -19.13
N PHE A 380 -15.95 -25.05 -18.54
CA PHE A 380 -16.89 -25.52 -17.51
C PHE A 380 -16.40 -25.17 -16.11
N TYR A 381 -17.32 -24.93 -15.16
CA TYR A 381 -16.97 -24.47 -13.81
C TYR A 381 -16.24 -25.51 -12.95
N ASP A 382 -16.48 -26.80 -13.14
CA ASP A 382 -15.94 -27.88 -12.29
C ASP A 382 -14.82 -28.72 -12.97
N ASN A 383 -14.48 -28.40 -14.22
CA ASN A 383 -13.52 -29.11 -15.04
C ASN A 383 -12.44 -28.17 -15.59
N SER A 384 -11.21 -28.69 -15.74
CA SER A 384 -10.08 -27.98 -16.34
C SER A 384 -10.02 -28.09 -17.87
N GLY A 385 -10.93 -28.82 -18.53
CA GLY A 385 -10.91 -28.98 -19.99
C GLY A 385 -11.30 -27.72 -20.76
N ILE A 386 -10.67 -27.52 -21.92
CA ILE A 386 -11.08 -26.54 -22.94
C ILE A 386 -11.86 -27.28 -24.01
N THR A 387 -13.12 -26.92 -24.25
CA THR A 387 -13.96 -27.62 -25.23
C THR A 387 -14.21 -26.76 -26.46
N PHE A 388 -14.08 -27.39 -27.63
CA PHE A 388 -14.46 -26.83 -28.92
C PHE A 388 -15.61 -27.63 -29.51
N THR A 389 -16.68 -26.93 -29.89
CA THR A 389 -17.86 -27.57 -30.49
C THR A 389 -18.57 -26.61 -31.44
N THR A 390 -19.65 -27.07 -32.05
CA THR A 390 -20.59 -26.23 -32.80
C THR A 390 -21.88 -26.06 -32.02
N THR A 391 -22.59 -24.97 -32.28
CA THR A 391 -23.99 -24.81 -31.85
C THR A 391 -24.91 -24.79 -33.07
N PRO A 392 -26.11 -25.38 -32.99
CA PRO A 392 -27.08 -25.36 -34.09
C PRO A 392 -27.63 -23.96 -34.41
N PHE A 393 -27.49 -22.98 -33.51
CA PHE A 393 -28.14 -21.66 -33.61
C PHE A 393 -27.12 -20.52 -33.48
N LYS A 394 -27.02 -19.69 -34.53
CA LYS A 394 -26.24 -18.43 -34.53
C LYS A 394 -26.96 -17.29 -33.81
N GLU A 395 -28.22 -17.50 -33.45
CA GLU A 395 -29.10 -16.58 -32.71
C GLU A 395 -28.83 -16.58 -31.19
N LEU A 396 -27.95 -17.47 -30.71
CA LEU A 396 -27.48 -17.45 -29.31
C LEU A 396 -26.58 -16.24 -29.07
N GLY A 397 -26.64 -15.66 -27.88
CA GLY A 397 -25.75 -14.59 -27.45
C GLY A 397 -24.58 -15.14 -26.64
N PHE A 398 -23.37 -15.13 -27.20
CA PHE A 398 -22.14 -15.48 -26.49
C PHE A 398 -21.20 -14.29 -26.36
N SER A 399 -20.21 -14.42 -25.47
CA SER A 399 -19.16 -13.42 -25.32
C SER A 399 -18.24 -13.40 -26.55
N VAL A 400 -17.62 -12.25 -26.80
CA VAL A 400 -16.58 -12.08 -27.83
C VAL A 400 -15.28 -11.67 -27.15
N ARG A 401 -14.19 -12.33 -27.52
CA ARG A 401 -12.84 -11.97 -27.08
C ARG A 401 -11.94 -11.84 -28.30
N CYS A 402 -11.38 -10.65 -28.49
CA CYS A 402 -10.66 -10.32 -29.72
C CYS A 402 -9.18 -10.74 -29.64
N LEU A 403 -8.63 -11.11 -30.79
CA LEU A 403 -7.23 -11.43 -31.00
C LEU A 403 -6.59 -10.37 -31.91
N LYS A 404 -5.35 -9.97 -31.63
CA LYS A 404 -4.60 -9.00 -32.44
C LYS A 404 -4.12 -9.64 -33.75
N ASP A 405 -4.15 -8.88 -34.84
CA ASP A 405 -3.72 -9.29 -36.18
C ASP A 405 -2.21 -9.59 -36.29
#